data_AF-A0A444IRJ4-F1
#
_entry.id   AF-A0A444IRJ4-F1
#
_cell.length_a   1.000
_cell.length_b   1.000
_cell.length_c   1.000
_cell.angle_alpha   90.00
_cell.angle_beta   90.00
_cell.angle_gamma   90.00
#
_symmetry.space_group_name_H-M   'P 1'
#
loop_
_entity.id
_entity.type
_entity.pdbx_description
1 polymer ?
#
loop_
_entity_poly.entity_id
_entity_poly.type
_entity_poly.pdbx_seq_one_letter_code
_entity_poly.pdbx_strand_id
1 'polypeptide(L)' 'MIGEAMGRIEKIFPDIHISSKRQIISMRNRVIHGYDKIDNEIIWGAIVRHLPKLKDEIDTLLD' A
#
# COMPACT_ATOMS: atom_id res chain seq x y z
N MET A 1 -8.42 4.80 -3.60
CA MET A 1 -7.90 3.77 -2.65
C MET A 1 -6.46 4.08 -2.24
N ILE A 2 -5.97 3.61 -1.08
CA ILE A 2 -4.62 3.91 -0.54
C ILE A 2 -3.49 3.68 -1.56
N GLY A 3 -3.56 2.59 -2.35
CA GLY A 3 -2.57 2.32 -3.41
C GLY A 3 -2.55 3.34 -4.55
N GLU A 4 -3.65 4.06 -4.82
CA GLU A 4 -3.65 5.15 -5.80
C GLU A 4 -3.01 6.42 -5.24
N ALA A 5 -3.22 6.72 -3.94
CA ALA A 5 -2.55 7.82 -3.28
C ALA A 5 -1.03 7.59 -3.26
N MET A 6 -0.58 6.36 -2.95
CA MET A 6 0.83 6.00 -3.01
C MET A 6 1.42 6.10 -4.42
N GLY A 7 0.70 5.65 -5.45
CA GLY A 7 1.18 5.79 -6.83
C GLY A 7 1.23 7.25 -7.31
N ARG A 8 0.46 8.16 -6.70
CA ARG A 8 0.53 9.60 -7.00
C ARG A 8 1.69 10.27 -6.26
N ILE A 9 1.84 10.00 -4.96
CA ILE A 9 2.89 10.63 -4.17
C ILE A 9 4.29 10.24 -4.65
N GLU A 10 4.49 9.00 -5.10
CA GLU A 10 5.75 8.55 -5.70
C GLU A 10 6.12 9.34 -6.97
N LYS A 11 5.15 9.79 -7.75
CA LYS A 11 5.42 10.60 -8.95
C LYS A 11 5.75 12.05 -8.61
N ILE A 12 5.18 12.56 -7.52
CA ILE A 12 5.36 13.96 -7.08
C ILE A 12 6.66 14.08 -6.26
N PHE A 13 6.95 13.09 -5.43
CA PHE A 13 8.11 13.01 -4.55
C PHE A 13 8.81 11.65 -4.73
N PRO A 14 9.63 11.48 -5.78
CA PRO A 14 10.29 10.20 -6.08
C PRO A 14 11.25 9.73 -4.98
N ASP A 15 11.80 10.65 -4.19
CA ASP A 15 12.74 10.36 -3.11
C ASP A 15 12.06 10.00 -1.78
N ILE A 16 10.72 10.01 -1.74
CA ILE A 16 9.95 9.64 -0.54
C ILE A 16 10.23 8.19 -0.15
N HIS A 17 10.75 8.00 1.06
CA HIS A 17 11.05 6.68 1.59
C HIS A 17 9.85 6.15 2.39
N ILE A 18 9.02 5.36 1.70
CA ILE A 18 7.94 4.58 2.32
C ILE A 18 8.23 3.10 2.04
N SER A 19 8.32 2.31 3.11
CA SER A 19 8.49 0.87 2.99
C SER A 19 7.26 0.24 2.35
N SER A 20 7.47 -0.90 1.70
CA SER A 20 6.37 -1.69 1.16
C SER A 20 5.47 -0.96 0.13
N LYS A 21 5.91 0.18 -0.45
CA LYS A 21 5.15 0.95 -1.44
C LYS A 21 4.64 0.09 -2.59
N ARG A 22 5.47 -0.84 -3.06
CA ARG A 22 5.18 -1.73 -4.19
C ARG A 22 4.08 -2.73 -3.82
N GLN A 23 4.08 -3.24 -2.59
CA GLN A 23 3.07 -4.14 -2.05
C GLN A 23 1.72 -3.40 -1.89
N ILE A 24 1.74 -2.15 -1.44
CA ILE A 24 0.53 -1.33 -1.27
C ILE A 24 -0.12 -1.01 -2.63
N ILE A 25 0.69 -0.63 -3.63
CA ILE A 25 0.22 -0.40 -5.01
C ILE A 25 -0.30 -1.71 -5.62
N SER A 26 0.41 -2.82 -5.43
CA SER A 26 0.01 -4.14 -5.91
C SER A 26 -1.29 -4.63 -5.28
N MET A 27 -1.51 -4.37 -3.98
CA MET A 27 -2.75 -4.71 -3.28
C MET A 27 -3.96 -4.04 -3.92
N ARG A 28 -3.86 -2.78 -4.37
CA ARG A 28 -4.92 -2.10 -5.12
C ARG A 28 -5.28 -2.86 -6.40
N ASN A 29 -4.28 -3.31 -7.17
CA ASN A 29 -4.53 -4.07 -8.38
C ASN A 29 -5.20 -5.42 -8.07
N ARG A 30 -4.81 -6.07 -6.98
CA ARG A 30 -5.39 -7.35 -6.53
C ARG A 30 -6.86 -7.20 -6.10
N VAL A 31 -7.18 -6.17 -5.33
CA VAL A 31 -8.55 -5.87 -4.87
C VAL A 31 -9.47 -5.51 -6.05
N ILE A 32 -8.96 -4.78 -7.05
CA ILE A 32 -9.77 -4.37 -8.21
C ILE A 32 -9.97 -5.51 -9.22
N HIS A 33 -8.95 -6.34 -9.46
CA HIS A 33 -9.00 -7.37 -10.52
C HIS A 33 -9.44 -8.76 -10.04
N GLY A 34 -9.67 -8.93 -8.74
CA GLY A 34 -9.66 -10.26 -8.13
C GLY A 34 -11.00 -10.78 -7.59
N TYR A 35 -12.13 -10.16 -7.94
CA TYR A 35 -13.46 -10.55 -7.42
C TYR A 35 -13.81 -12.05 -7.57
N ASP A 36 -13.16 -12.79 -8.48
CA ASP A 36 -13.37 -14.24 -8.66
C ASP A 36 -12.33 -15.17 -8.01
N LYS A 37 -11.13 -14.68 -7.64
CA LYS A 37 -10.00 -15.51 -7.14
C LYS A 37 -9.03 -14.77 -6.20
N ILE A 38 -9.52 -13.87 -5.36
CA ILE A 38 -8.68 -13.26 -4.32
C ILE A 38 -8.35 -14.33 -3.29
N ASP A 39 -7.06 -14.60 -3.14
CA ASP A 39 -6.53 -15.35 -2.02
C ASP A 39 -6.60 -14.47 -0.76
N ASN A 40 -7.61 -14.72 0.07
CA ASN A 40 -7.87 -13.95 1.29
C ASN A 40 -6.64 -13.88 2.21
N GLU A 41 -5.77 -14.89 2.17
CA GLU A 41 -4.53 -14.91 2.96
C GLU A 41 -3.56 -13.81 2.54
N ILE A 42 -3.52 -13.48 1.25
CA ILE A 42 -2.66 -12.42 0.72
C ILE A 42 -3.17 -11.05 1.13
N ILE A 43 -4.49 -10.83 1.06
CA ILE A 43 -5.10 -9.58 1.53
C ILE A 43 -4.91 -9.42 3.04
N TRP A 44 -5.22 -10.48 3.80
CA TRP A 44 -5.06 -10.46 5.25
C TRP A 44 -3.60 -10.21 5.66
N GLY A 45 -2.65 -10.87 5.00
CA GLY A 45 -1.23 -10.65 5.20
C GLY A 45 -0.81 -9.20 4.94
N ALA A 46 -1.37 -8.55 3.92
CA ALA A 46 -1.09 -7.16 3.63
C ALA A 46 -1.73 -6.18 4.64
N ILE A 47 -2.96 -6.46 5.07
CA ILE A 47 -3.65 -5.67 6.09
C ILE A 47 -2.88 -5.72 7.42
N VAL A 48 -2.47 -6.91 7.86
CA VAL A 48 -1.84 -7.07 9.17
C VAL A 48 -0.38 -6.61 9.18
N ARG A 49 0.36 -6.79 8.07
CA ARG A 49 1.81 -6.53 8.06
C ARG A 49 2.21 -5.20 7.43
N HIS A 50 1.51 -4.74 6.40
CA HIS A 50 1.93 -3.58 5.62
C HIS A 50 1.18 -2.29 5.99
N LEU A 51 -0.11 -2.37 6.35
CA LEU A 51 -0.87 -1.17 6.72
C LEU A 51 -0.40 -0.51 8.02
N PRO A 52 -0.11 -1.23 9.13
CA PRO A 52 0.37 -0.59 10.35
C PRO A 52 1.71 0.12 10.12
N LYS A 53 2.64 -0.55 9.41
CA LYS A 53 3.93 0.05 9.06
C LYS A 53 3.78 1.31 8.20
N LEU A 54 2.90 1.26 7.20
CA LEU A 54 2.61 2.44 6.38
C LEU A 54 2.09 3.61 7.22
N LYS A 55 1.22 3.32 8.20
CA LYS A 55 0.69 4.34 9.09
C LYS A 55 1.82 5.00 9.89
N ASP A 56 2.68 4.22 10.53
CA ASP A 56 3.81 4.75 11.32
C ASP A 56 4.77 5.59 10.46
N GLU A 57 5.04 5.17 9.22
CA GLU A 57 5.89 5.91 8.30
C GLU A 57 5.25 7.22 7.84
N ILE A 58 3.94 7.25 7.61
CA ILE A 58 3.21 8.49 7.29
C ILE A 58 3.21 9.42 8.51
N ASP A 59 2.94 8.89 9.70
CA ASP A 59 2.93 9.68 10.94
C ASP A 59 4.32 10.32 11.14
N THR A 60 5.41 9.57 10.93
CA THR A 60 6.80 10.09 11.01
C THR A 60 7.12 11.17 9.98
N LEU A 61 6.49 11.13 8.80
CA LEU A 61 6.71 12.13 7.74
C LEU A 61 5.90 13.41 7.94
N LEU A 62 4.89 13.37 8.82
CA LEU A 62 4.01 14.51 9.12
C LEU A 62 4.41 15.26 10.39
N ASP A 63 5.29 14.69 11.21
CA ASP A 63 6.01 15.36 12.31
C ASP A 63 7.12 16.28 11.78
#